data_AF-A0A522C315-F1
#
_entry.id   AF-A0A522C315-F1
#
_cell.length_a   1.000
_cell.length_b   1.000
_cell.length_c   1.000
_cell.angle_alpha   90.00
_cell.angle_beta   90.00
_cell.angle_gamma   90.00
#
_symmetry.space_group_name_H-M   'P 1'
#
loop_
_entity.id
_entity.type
_entity.pdbx_description
1 polymer ?
#
loop_
_entity_poly.entity_id
_entity_poly.type
_entity_poly.pdbx_seq_one_letter_code
_entity_poly.pdbx_strand_id
1 'polypeptide(L)'
;MRVDRLQVRRGARTLLQVDSLAFAPGLVHAVLGPNGAGKSTLLSALAGLEAGSCAAVSLHGRRLADWPAHALARTRALLPQDHAVPPGHSARDVVELGRYPHRRRPHPDEPRLA
;
A
#
# COMPACT_ATOMS: atom_id res chain seq x y z
N MET A 1 7.42 -10.10 4.16
CA MET A 1 6.12 -9.97 3.47
C MET A 1 6.03 -11.06 2.42
N ARG A 2 4.85 -11.66 2.20
CA ARG A 2 4.69 -12.75 1.23
C ARG A 2 3.41 -12.58 0.41
N VAL A 3 3.48 -12.99 -0.84
CA VAL A 3 2.39 -13.02 -1.80
C VAL A 3 2.18 -14.47 -2.21
N ASP A 4 0.93 -14.92 -2.26
CA ASP A 4 0.53 -16.25 -2.71
C ASP A 4 -0.69 -16.12 -3.63
N ARG A 5 -0.52 -16.50 -4.90
CA ARG A 5 -1.53 -16.49 -5.96
C ARG A 5 -2.27 -15.15 -6.07
N LEU A 6 -1.51 -14.06 -6.22
CA LEU A 6 -2.07 -12.73 -6.49
C LEU A 6 -2.45 -12.61 -7.96
N GLN A 7 -3.70 -12.23 -8.22
CA GLN A 7 -4.16 -11.82 -9.52
C GLN A 7 -4.86 -10.46 -9.41
N VAL A 8 -4.51 -9.52 -10.29
CA VAL A 8 -5.18 -8.22 -10.40
C VAL A 8 -5.75 -8.06 -11.80
N ARG A 9 -7.04 -7.76 -11.88
CA ARG A 9 -7.79 -7.60 -13.14
C ARG A 9 -8.44 -6.23 -13.23
N ARG A 10 -8.64 -5.77 -14.46
CA ARG A 10 -9.47 -4.60 -14.81
C ARG A 10 -10.36 -4.97 -15.99
N GLY A 11 -11.65 -5.12 -15.71
CA GLY A 11 -12.58 -5.74 -16.67
C GLY A 11 -12.10 -7.14 -17.07
N ALA A 12 -12.01 -7.40 -18.37
CA ALA A 12 -11.56 -8.68 -18.90
C ALA A 12 -10.04 -8.89 -18.84
N ARG A 13 -9.23 -7.84 -18.64
CA ARG A 13 -7.77 -7.92 -18.74
C ARG A 13 -7.13 -8.26 -17.39
N THR A 14 -6.21 -9.21 -17.38
CA THR A 14 -5.31 -9.48 -16.25
C THR A 14 -4.10 -8.55 -16.36
N LEU A 15 -3.91 -7.68 -15.36
CA LEU A 15 -2.81 -6.72 -15.32
C LEU A 15 -1.57 -7.28 -14.61
N LEU A 16 -1.78 -8.19 -13.65
CA LEU A 16 -0.72 -8.78 -12.84
C LEU A 16 -1.14 -10.18 -12.41
N GLN A 17 -0.22 -11.13 -12.51
CA GLN A 17 -0.36 -12.47 -11.95
C GLN A 17 0.97 -12.87 -11.31
N VAL A 18 0.92 -13.26 -10.03
CA VAL A 18 2.10 -13.65 -9.25
C VAL A 18 1.74 -14.91 -8.46
N ASP A 19 2.41 -16.03 -8.78
CA ASP A 19 2.13 -17.31 -8.12
C ASP A 19 2.67 -17.33 -6.68
N SER A 20 3.92 -16.94 -6.48
CA SER A 20 4.53 -16.82 -5.16
C SER A 20 5.67 -15.81 -5.19
N LEU A 21 5.71 -14.91 -4.21
CA LEU A 21 6.78 -13.94 -4.03
C LEU A 21 6.99 -13.66 -2.54
N ALA A 22 8.23 -13.49 -2.11
CA ALA A 22 8.54 -13.16 -0.73
C ALA A 22 9.59 -12.05 -0.66
N PHE A 23 9.39 -11.13 0.30
CA PHE A 23 10.30 -10.06 0.64
C PHE A 23 10.78 -10.25 2.08
N ALA A 24 12.08 -10.46 2.25
CA ALA A 24 12.67 -10.65 3.57
C ALA A 24 12.79 -9.31 4.33
N PRO A 25 12.61 -9.30 5.66
CA PRO A 25 12.87 -8.09 6.46
C PRO A 25 14.36 -7.71 6.40
N GLY A 26 14.65 -6.41 6.50
CA GLY A 26 16.03 -5.89 6.52
C GLY A 26 16.71 -5.79 5.15
N LEU A 27 16.01 -6.14 4.06
CA LEU A 27 16.54 -6.04 2.70
C LEU A 27 15.80 -4.98 1.88
N VAL A 28 16.56 -4.27 1.05
CA VAL A 28 16.02 -3.41 -0.01
C VAL A 28 15.79 -4.28 -1.25
N HIS A 29 14.57 -4.32 -1.74
CA HIS A 29 14.21 -5.08 -2.93
C HIS A 29 13.89 -4.12 -4.07
N ALA A 30 14.33 -4.44 -5.28
CA ALA A 30 14.02 -3.69 -6.49
C ALA A 30 13.06 -4.48 -7.38
N VAL A 31 11.99 -3.84 -7.84
CA VAL A 31 11.06 -4.40 -8.83
C VAL A 31 11.36 -3.75 -10.17
N LEU A 32 11.84 -4.55 -11.12
CA LEU A 32 12.26 -4.10 -12.44
C LEU A 32 11.33 -4.63 -13.53
N GLY A 33 11.29 -3.94 -14.67
CA GLY A 33 10.51 -4.33 -15.83
C GLY A 33 10.07 -3.12 -16.66
N PRO A 34 9.62 -3.32 -17.91
CA PRO A 34 9.17 -2.24 -18.78
C PRO A 34 7.91 -1.54 -18.24
N ASN A 35 7.58 -0.38 -18.81
CA ASN A 35 6.31 0.28 -18.52
C ASN A 35 5.14 -0.63 -18.91
N GLY A 36 4.10 -0.65 -18.07
CA GLY A 36 2.97 -1.57 -18.25
C GLY A 36 3.17 -2.99 -17.71
N ALA A 37 4.36 -3.37 -17.24
CA ALA A 37 4.61 -4.70 -16.65
C ALA A 37 3.89 -4.97 -15.31
N GLY A 38 3.07 -4.04 -14.82
CA GLY A 38 2.33 -4.20 -13.57
C GLY A 38 3.11 -3.86 -12.29
N LYS A 39 4.25 -3.16 -12.37
CA LYS A 39 5.06 -2.78 -11.19
C LYS A 39 4.27 -1.94 -10.19
N SER A 40 3.64 -0.86 -10.65
CA SER A 40 2.81 0.01 -9.79
C SER A 40 1.60 -0.76 -9.26
N THR A 41 1.00 -1.65 -10.07
CA THR A 41 -0.08 -2.54 -9.65
C THR A 41 0.37 -3.51 -8.55
N LEU A 42 1.59 -4.05 -8.63
CA LEU A 42 2.16 -4.89 -7.58
C LEU A 42 2.34 -4.09 -6.30
N LEU A 43 2.92 -2.88 -6.37
CA LEU A 43 3.09 -2.03 -5.17
C LEU A 43 1.73 -1.67 -4.54
N SER A 44 0.71 -1.34 -5.34
CA SER A 44 -0.65 -1.09 -4.85
C SER A 44 -1.27 -2.33 -4.21
N ALA A 45 -1.07 -3.53 -4.78
CA ALA A 45 -1.55 -4.78 -4.21
C ALA A 45 -0.84 -5.13 -2.89
N LEU A 46 0.48 -4.93 -2.81
CA LEU A 46 1.25 -5.06 -1.57
C LEU A 46 0.78 -4.04 -0.52
N ALA A 47 0.34 -2.85 -0.95
CA ALA A 47 -0.31 -1.85 -0.11
C ALA A 47 -1.78 -2.17 0.23
N GLY A 48 -2.36 -3.26 -0.29
CA GLY A 48 -3.76 -3.62 -0.06
C GLY A 48 -4.76 -2.66 -0.69
N LEU A 49 -4.35 -1.88 -1.69
CA LEU A 49 -5.18 -0.91 -2.41
C LEU A 49 -5.85 -1.51 -3.65
N GLU A 50 -5.39 -2.68 -4.10
CA GLU A 50 -6.02 -3.43 -5.19
C GLU A 50 -7.14 -4.32 -4.67
N ALA A 51 -8.31 -4.29 -5.33
CA ALA A 51 -9.45 -5.10 -4.96
C ALA A 51 -9.08 -6.60 -4.94
N GLY A 52 -9.42 -7.29 -3.85
CA GLY A 52 -9.12 -8.72 -3.66
C GLY A 52 -7.67 -9.06 -3.34
N SER A 53 -6.73 -8.10 -3.39
CA SER A 53 -5.31 -8.36 -3.11
C SER A 53 -5.03 -8.70 -1.64
N CYS A 54 -5.85 -8.19 -0.72
CA CYS A 54 -5.63 -8.35 0.72
C CYS A 54 -5.64 -9.81 1.22
N ALA A 55 -6.31 -10.71 0.51
CA ALA A 55 -6.35 -12.14 0.84
C ALA A 55 -5.08 -12.89 0.36
N ALA A 56 -4.45 -12.41 -0.72
CA ALA A 56 -3.28 -13.01 -1.35
C ALA A 56 -1.95 -12.52 -0.74
N VAL A 57 -1.98 -11.47 0.08
CA VAL A 57 -0.79 -10.84 0.66
C VAL A 57 -0.78 -11.01 2.16
N SER A 58 0.38 -11.36 2.72
CA SER A 58 0.61 -11.50 4.15
C SER A 58 1.83 -10.70 4.63
N LEU A 59 1.68 -10.11 5.82
CA LEU A 59 2.70 -9.34 6.51
C LEU A 59 2.84 -9.90 7.92
N HIS A 60 4.07 -10.25 8.31
CA HIS A 60 4.37 -10.94 9.58
C HIS A 60 3.50 -12.19 9.82
N GLY A 61 3.27 -12.99 8.77
CA GLY A 61 2.48 -14.22 8.86
C GLY A 61 0.96 -14.03 8.90
N ARG A 62 0.45 -12.79 8.95
CA ARG A 62 -0.98 -12.48 8.94
C ARG A 62 -1.40 -11.88 7.60
N ARG A 63 -2.51 -12.36 7.02
CA ARG A 63 -3.05 -11.80 5.76
C ARG A 63 -3.46 -10.36 5.96
N LEU A 64 -3.28 -9.50 4.96
CA LEU A 64 -3.65 -8.09 5.05
C LEU A 64 -5.13 -7.91 5.39
N ALA A 65 -6.00 -8.77 4.85
CA ALA A 65 -7.44 -8.77 5.12
C ALA A 65 -7.79 -8.97 6.60
N ASP A 66 -6.91 -9.64 7.35
CA ASP A 66 -7.15 -9.97 8.75
C ASP A 66 -6.67 -8.84 9.69
N TRP A 67 -5.99 -7.80 9.20
CA TRP A 67 -5.49 -6.70 10.02
C TRP A 67 -6.56 -5.62 10.26
N PRO A 68 -6.63 -5.04 11.49
CA PRO A 68 -7.28 -3.75 11.67
C PRO A 68 -6.55 -2.67 10.85
N ALA A 69 -7.29 -1.84 10.11
CA ALA A 69 -6.72 -0.84 9.20
C ALA A 69 -5.68 0.07 9.89
N HIS A 70 -5.98 0.58 11.09
CA HIS A 70 -5.05 1.44 11.84
C HIS A 70 -3.74 0.71 12.19
N ALA A 71 -3.80 -0.56 12.57
CA ALA A 71 -2.63 -1.34 12.97
C ALA A 71 -1.76 -1.67 11.75
N LEU A 72 -2.40 -1.95 10.62
CA LEU A 72 -1.69 -2.16 9.35
C LEU A 72 -0.96 -0.89 8.89
N ALA A 73 -1.62 0.27 8.99
CA ALA A 73 -1.04 1.57 8.63
C ALA A 73 0.17 1.97 9.48
N ARG A 74 0.28 1.44 10.71
CA ARG A 74 1.47 1.61 11.57
C ARG A 74 2.64 0.71 11.20
N THR A 75 2.40 -0.33 10.38
CA THR A 75 3.39 -1.37 10.08
C THR A 75 3.89 -1.28 8.63
N ARG A 76 3.15 -0.59 7.75
CA ARG A 76 3.48 -0.45 6.33
C ARG A 76 3.03 0.91 5.82
N ALA A 77 3.87 1.54 5.00
CA ALA A 77 3.56 2.75 4.25
C ALA A 77 3.72 2.51 2.74
N LEU A 78 3.07 3.35 1.94
CA LEU A 78 3.25 3.43 0.49
C LEU A 78 3.63 4.87 0.16
N LEU A 79 4.67 5.03 -0.65
CA LEU A 79 4.99 6.29 -1.30
C LEU A 79 4.56 6.13 -2.78
N PRO A 80 3.46 6.77 -3.22
CA PRO A 80 3.06 6.75 -4.62
C PRO A 80 4.16 7.24 -5.59
N GLN A 81 3.89 7.08 -6.89
CA GLN A 81 4.76 7.66 -7.91
C GLN A 81 4.48 9.16 -8.10
N ASP A 82 3.22 9.56 -7.96
CA ASP A 82 2.77 10.93 -8.15
C ASP A 82 2.20 11.47 -6.84
N HIS A 83 2.72 12.59 -6.36
CA HIS A 83 2.27 13.25 -5.14
C HIS A 83 1.92 14.70 -5.45
N ALA A 84 0.64 15.03 -5.43
CA ALA A 84 0.21 16.41 -5.30
C ALA A 84 0.36 16.82 -3.84
N VAL A 85 1.23 17.79 -3.56
CA VAL A 85 1.23 18.48 -2.27
C VAL A 85 0.10 19.52 -2.32
N PRO A 86 -0.91 19.44 -1.43
CA PRO A 86 -1.96 20.44 -1.42
C PRO A 86 -1.37 21.84 -1.19
N PRO A 87 -1.81 22.86 -1.95
CA PRO A 87 -1.30 24.22 -1.77
C PRO A 87 -1.50 24.70 -0.33
N GLY A 88 -0.59 25.55 0.15
CA GLY A 88 -0.63 26.09 1.51
C GLY A 88 -0.10 25.17 2.62
N HIS A 89 0.42 23.98 2.29
CA HIS A 89 1.03 23.08 3.27
C HIS A 89 2.56 23.16 3.22
N SER A 90 3.19 23.30 4.39
CA SER A 90 4.65 23.17 4.51
C SER A 90 5.08 21.71 4.41
N ALA A 91 6.37 21.47 4.15
CA ALA A 91 6.94 20.12 4.19
C ALA A 91 6.67 19.42 5.54
N ARG A 92 6.69 20.19 6.64
CA ARG A 92 6.36 19.68 7.97
C ARG A 92 4.92 19.20 8.05
N ASP A 93 3.97 19.95 7.49
CA ASP A 93 2.55 19.59 7.51
C ASP A 93 2.30 18.28 6.76
N VAL A 94 2.93 18.10 5.60
CA VAL A 94 2.83 16.86 4.81
C VAL A 94 3.41 15.66 5.56
N VAL A 95 4.58 15.82 6.20
CA VAL A 95 5.19 14.74 7.00
C VAL A 95 4.32 14.39 8.20
N GLU A 96 3.69 15.38 8.83
CA GLU A 96 2.78 15.19 9.95
C GLU A 96 1.49 14.43 9.57
N LEU A 97 1.00 14.55 8.33
CA LEU A 97 -0.11 13.73 7.84
C LEU A 97 0.23 12.22 7.88
N GLY A 98 1.47 11.86 7.57
CA GLY A 98 1.94 10.46 7.67
C GLY A 98 1.93 9.90 9.10
N ARG A 99 1.87 10.77 10.12
CA ARG A 99 1.77 10.36 11.54
C ARG A 99 0.34 10.02 11.98
N TYR A 100 -0.66 10.17 11.11
CA TYR A 100 -2.06 9.95 11.43
C TYR A 100 -2.33 8.62 12.19
N PRO A 101 -1.79 7.44 11.77
CA PRO A 101 -2.02 6.18 12.48
C PRO A 101 -1.43 6.09 13.89
N HIS A 102 -0.57 7.04 14.28
CA HIS A 102 0.07 7.11 15.59
C HIS A 102 -0.62 8.11 16.54
N ARG A 103 -1.58 8.90 16.04
CA ARG A 103 -2.31 9.87 16.85
C ARG A 103 -3.42 9.15 17.64
N ARG A 104 -3.51 9.42 18.95
CA ARG A 104 -4.54 8.82 19.83
C ARG A 104 -5.95 9.40 19.61
N ARG A 105 -6.07 10.52 18.90
CA ARG A 105 -7.33 11.16 18.51
C ARG A 105 -7.24 11.60 17.05
N PRO A 106 -8.23 11.27 16.20
CA PRO A 106 -8.32 11.80 14.86
C PRO A 106 -8.48 13.33 14.87
N HIS A 107 -8.04 14.01 13.81
CA HIS A 107 -8.18 15.47 13.71
C HIS A 107 -9.67 15.82 13.45
N PRO A 108 -10.26 16.83 14.10
CA PRO A 108 -11.68 17.16 13.94
C PRO A 108 -12.12 17.42 12.48
N ASP A 109 -11.20 17.91 11.64
CA ASP A 109 -11.45 18.23 10.22
C ASP A 109 -11.34 17.05 9.25
N GLU A 110 -11.13 15.82 9.73
CA GLU A 110 -11.08 14.63 8.87
C GLU A 110 -12.24 14.46 7.89
N PRO A 111 -13.50 14.79 8.22
CA PRO A 111 -14.62 14.68 7.29
C PRO A 111 -14.50 15.61 6.07
N ARG A 112 -13.61 16.61 6.10
CA ARG A 112 -13.45 17.60 5.02
C ARG A 112 -12.33 17.23 4.04
N LEU A 113 -11.55 16.19 4.34
CA LEU A 113 -10.40 15.75 3.56
C LEU A 113 -10.67 14.48 2.73
N ALA A 114 -11.91 13.97 2.74
CA ALA A 114 -12.36 12.80 1.99
C ALA A 114 -13.22 13.19 0.78
#